data_AF-A0A428RC89-F1
#
_entry.id   AF-A0A428RC89-F1
#
_cell.length_a   1.000
_cell.length_b   1.000
_cell.length_c   1.000
_cell.angle_alpha   90.00
_cell.angle_beta   90.00
_cell.angle_gamma   90.00
#
_symmetry.space_group_name_H-M   'P 1'
#
loop_
_entity.id
_entity.type
_entity.pdbx_description
1 polymer ?
#
loop_
_entity_poly.entity_id
_entity_poly.type
_entity_poly.pdbx_seq_one_letter_code
_entity_poly.pdbx_strand_id
1 'polypeptide(L)'
;TYDKPTTQRSAQHHPMAESKQPCLEGPDQGEKAAAQSLIGAYDADIAARSPGNPLSAVNLSTASLSSIEEYDELRKEVLFRERALDFDYSCQQEATSREQLADAIIRRLKAQDDANVYGKAPPRTGYGGQLHPRFAGDHFLSNRELIDRTELFKVAQRMPKGSHLHIHFNACLQPDVLLGIAKGMDRMFIMSNLPLVPDNGYENFDRCEIQFQIMNPERECPGDLFSATYTPGQTMRFQEFRDRFGQYYNKATADGWLLDKLMFHEEEVHNHLQTASGAWEKFNGRTRMMKGLFNYETAYKVYTRRLLENLLEDNIIYAEIRPNFMMSNQLWKDD
;
A
#
# COMPACT_ATOMS: atom_id res chain seq x y z
N THR A 1 -46.70 -26.39 -42.43
CA THR A 1 -47.64 -27.36 -41.83
C THR A 1 -47.21 -27.53 -40.38
N TYR A 2 -47.78 -26.72 -39.46
CA TYR A 2 -48.91 -27.08 -38.57
C TYR A 2 -48.57 -28.33 -37.72
N ASP A 3 -48.51 -28.34 -36.39
CA ASP A 3 -49.32 -27.66 -35.37
C ASP A 3 -48.55 -27.44 -34.04
N LYS A 4 -48.83 -26.32 -33.36
CA LYS A 4 -48.62 -26.16 -31.91
C LYS A 4 -50.00 -26.16 -31.23
N PRO A 5 -50.18 -26.78 -30.06
CA PRO A 5 -51.47 -26.80 -29.38
C PRO A 5 -51.76 -25.46 -28.70
N THR A 6 -52.91 -24.89 -29.03
CA THR A 6 -53.49 -23.69 -28.44
C THR A 6 -54.00 -24.00 -27.02
N THR A 7 -53.43 -23.36 -26.00
CA THR A 7 -54.07 -23.23 -24.69
C THR A 7 -54.40 -21.76 -24.47
N GLN A 8 -55.69 -21.43 -24.58
CA GLN A 8 -56.23 -20.15 -24.15
C GLN A 8 -56.08 -20.04 -22.62
N ARG A 9 -55.25 -19.11 -22.15
CA ARG A 9 -55.37 -18.53 -20.82
C ARG A 9 -55.83 -17.09 -20.96
N SER A 10 -57.00 -16.81 -20.38
CA SER A 10 -57.59 -15.50 -20.25
C SER A 10 -56.63 -14.55 -19.54
N ALA A 11 -56.29 -13.44 -20.18
CA ALA A 11 -55.62 -12.32 -19.52
C ALA A 11 -56.64 -11.58 -18.66
N GLN A 12 -56.67 -11.88 -17.36
CA GLN A 12 -57.28 -10.99 -16.39
C GLN A 12 -56.34 -9.79 -16.21
N HIS A 13 -56.79 -8.61 -16.64
CA HIS A 13 -56.16 -7.34 -16.30
C HIS A 13 -56.28 -7.11 -14.79
N HIS A 14 -55.21 -7.37 -14.04
CA HIS A 14 -55.03 -6.77 -12.72
C HIS A 14 -54.42 -5.37 -12.90
N PRO A 15 -55.01 -4.31 -12.33
CA PRO A 15 -54.37 -3.02 -12.31
C PRO A 15 -53.09 -3.12 -11.47
N MET A 16 -51.95 -2.72 -12.04
CA MET A 16 -50.73 -2.52 -11.27
C MET A 16 -51.01 -1.42 -10.24
N ALA A 17 -51.05 -1.80 -8.96
CA ALA A 17 -50.97 -0.85 -7.89
C ALA A 17 -49.61 -0.14 -8.01
N GLU A 18 -49.63 1.19 -8.18
CA GLU A 18 -48.46 2.03 -7.98
C GLU A 18 -47.94 1.78 -6.57
N SER A 19 -46.83 1.03 -6.48
CA SER A 19 -46.01 0.94 -5.28
C SER A 19 -45.43 2.33 -5.03
N LYS A 20 -46.17 3.20 -4.34
CA LYS A 20 -45.59 4.36 -3.68
C LYS A 20 -44.54 3.82 -2.71
N GLN A 21 -43.26 3.96 -3.06
CA GLN A 21 -42.20 3.90 -2.07
C GLN A 21 -42.65 4.81 -0.92
N PRO A 22 -42.73 4.32 0.33
CA PRO A 22 -43.02 5.21 1.44
C PRO A 22 -41.93 6.28 1.43
N CYS A 23 -42.34 7.54 1.33
CA CYS A 23 -41.47 8.65 1.68
C CYS A 23 -40.84 8.30 3.04
N LEU A 24 -39.51 8.38 3.14
CA LEU A 24 -38.79 8.14 4.39
C LEU A 24 -39.57 8.84 5.53
N GLU A 25 -40.04 8.06 6.51
CA GLU A 25 -40.63 8.64 7.71
C GLU A 25 -39.62 9.64 8.28
N GLY A 26 -40.08 10.84 8.64
CA GLY A 26 -39.20 11.87 9.17
C GLY A 26 -38.44 11.36 10.40
N PRO A 27 -37.22 11.87 10.67
CA PRO A 27 -36.35 11.29 11.67
C PRO A 27 -37.05 11.20 13.04
N ASP A 28 -36.89 10.05 13.69
CA ASP A 28 -37.52 9.80 14.97
C ASP A 28 -36.91 10.69 16.08
N GLN A 29 -37.52 10.67 17.26
CA GLN A 29 -37.07 11.51 18.36
C GLN A 29 -35.65 11.16 18.85
N GLY A 30 -35.26 9.88 18.76
CA GLY A 30 -33.93 9.39 19.10
C GLY A 30 -32.89 9.84 18.08
N GLU A 31 -33.20 9.78 16.79
CA GLU A 31 -32.32 10.27 15.71
C GLU A 31 -32.08 11.78 15.82
N LYS A 32 -33.13 12.56 16.10
CA LYS A 32 -33.01 14.00 16.34
C LYS A 32 -32.15 14.31 17.57
N ALA A 33 -32.34 13.57 18.66
CA ALA A 33 -31.54 13.73 19.87
C ALA A 33 -30.06 13.35 19.64
N ALA A 34 -29.80 12.27 18.90
CA ALA A 34 -28.45 11.85 18.55
C ALA A 34 -27.75 12.89 17.66
N ALA A 35 -28.44 13.41 16.65
CA ALA A 35 -27.91 14.48 15.79
C ALA A 35 -27.60 15.76 16.60
N GLN A 36 -28.49 16.16 17.50
CA GLN A 36 -28.26 17.30 18.41
C GLN A 36 -27.04 17.09 19.31
N SER A 37 -26.89 15.88 19.87
CA SER A 37 -25.72 15.53 20.69
C SER A 37 -24.42 15.60 19.90
N LEU A 38 -24.43 15.12 18.65
CA LEU A 38 -23.25 15.15 17.78
C LEU A 38 -22.86 16.58 17.40
N ILE A 39 -23.84 17.41 17.01
CA ILE A 39 -23.63 18.84 16.72
C ILE A 39 -23.04 19.55 17.94
N GLY A 40 -23.60 19.31 19.14
CA GLY A 40 -23.07 19.90 20.38
C GLY A 40 -21.63 19.48 20.69
N ALA A 41 -21.26 18.23 20.41
CA ALA A 41 -19.88 17.75 20.57
C ALA A 41 -18.91 18.43 19.59
N TYR A 42 -19.33 18.61 18.33
CA TYR A 42 -18.54 19.33 17.33
C TYR A 42 -18.39 20.81 17.65
N ASP A 43 -19.47 21.46 18.07
CA ASP A 43 -19.44 22.88 18.45
C ASP A 43 -18.48 23.11 19.63
N ALA A 44 -18.45 22.19 20.61
CA ALA A 44 -17.51 22.23 21.72
C ALA A 44 -16.05 22.04 21.29
N ASP A 45 -15.79 21.12 20.36
CA ASP A 45 -14.44 20.89 19.80
C ASP A 45 -13.94 22.10 19.00
N ILE A 46 -14.80 22.68 18.13
CA ILE A 46 -14.48 23.91 17.39
C ILE A 46 -14.13 25.06 18.36
N ALA A 47 -14.95 25.25 19.40
CA ALA A 47 -14.72 26.29 20.39
C ALA A 47 -13.40 26.10 21.16
N ALA A 48 -13.02 24.84 21.44
CA ALA A 48 -11.76 24.52 22.11
C ALA A 48 -10.53 24.78 21.22
N ARG A 49 -10.64 24.51 19.91
CA ARG A 49 -9.54 24.67 18.94
C ARG A 49 -9.33 26.11 18.47
N SER A 50 -10.38 26.94 18.49
CA SER A 50 -10.34 28.32 17.96
C SER A 50 -11.06 29.30 18.90
N PRO A 51 -10.49 29.58 20.08
CA PRO A 51 -11.07 30.53 21.04
C PRO A 51 -11.07 31.95 20.44
N GLY A 52 -12.19 32.34 19.83
CA GLY A 52 -12.35 33.66 19.21
C GLY A 52 -13.09 33.65 17.87
N ASN A 53 -13.37 32.48 17.28
CA ASN A 53 -14.17 32.38 16.06
C ASN A 53 -15.62 32.00 16.42
N PRO A 54 -16.56 32.95 16.49
CA PRO A 54 -17.91 32.66 16.94
C PRO A 54 -18.63 31.77 15.94
N LEU A 55 -19.08 30.59 16.39
CA LEU A 55 -20.09 29.81 15.67
C LEU A 55 -21.33 30.68 15.49
N SER A 56 -22.01 30.56 14.35
CA SER A 56 -23.28 31.26 14.18
C SER A 56 -24.30 30.76 15.22
N ALA A 57 -25.19 31.64 15.69
CA ALA A 57 -26.28 31.27 16.60
C ALA A 57 -27.35 30.37 15.92
N VAL A 58 -27.11 29.93 14.69
CA VAL A 58 -28.08 29.17 13.90
C VAL A 58 -28.18 27.75 14.45
N ASN A 59 -29.38 27.38 14.89
CA ASN A 59 -29.68 26.03 15.33
C ASN A 59 -29.90 25.11 14.12
N LEU A 60 -28.83 24.46 13.68
CA LEU A 60 -28.85 23.50 12.56
C LEU A 60 -29.84 22.33 12.77
N SER A 61 -30.21 22.02 14.01
CA SER A 61 -31.12 20.91 14.32
C SER A 61 -32.62 21.23 14.15
N THR A 62 -32.97 22.51 14.04
CA THR A 62 -34.37 22.98 13.98
C THR A 62 -34.63 23.95 12.82
N ALA A 63 -33.66 24.14 11.93
CA ALA A 63 -33.79 25.10 10.85
C ALA A 63 -34.87 24.65 9.84
N SER A 64 -35.94 25.45 9.71
CA SER A 64 -36.96 25.26 8.68
C SER A 64 -36.59 26.16 7.50
N LEU A 65 -36.32 25.56 6.34
CA LEU A 65 -35.98 26.29 5.12
C LEU A 65 -37.22 27.00 4.58
N SER A 66 -37.27 28.33 4.69
CA SER A 66 -38.36 29.14 4.13
C SER A 66 -37.97 29.92 2.88
N SER A 67 -36.67 29.99 2.56
CA SER A 67 -36.11 30.65 1.38
C SER A 67 -34.79 30.04 0.89
N ILE A 68 -34.35 30.41 -0.32
CA ILE A 68 -33.05 30.02 -0.88
C ILE A 68 -31.92 30.72 -0.10
N GLU A 69 -32.13 31.95 0.32
CA GLU A 69 -31.18 32.73 1.10
C GLU A 69 -30.89 32.05 2.46
N GLU A 70 -31.93 31.57 3.15
CA GLU A 70 -31.75 30.79 4.39
C GLU A 70 -31.02 29.48 4.16
N TYR A 71 -31.32 28.78 3.05
CA TYR A 71 -30.59 27.59 2.66
C TYR A 71 -29.10 27.88 2.45
N ASP A 72 -28.77 28.94 1.73
CA ASP A 72 -27.38 29.32 1.44
C ASP A 72 -26.62 29.71 2.70
N GLU A 73 -27.25 30.41 3.64
CA GLU A 73 -26.65 30.72 4.95
C GLU A 73 -26.42 29.46 5.79
N LEU A 74 -27.40 28.56 5.85
CA LEU A 74 -27.24 27.26 6.52
C LEU A 74 -26.13 26.43 5.88
N ARG A 75 -26.05 26.40 4.56
CA ARG A 75 -25.01 25.70 3.81
C ARG A 75 -23.62 26.30 4.10
N LYS A 76 -23.49 27.63 4.13
CA LYS A 76 -22.24 28.30 4.50
C LYS A 76 -21.80 27.92 5.91
N GLU A 77 -22.74 27.87 6.85
CA GLU A 77 -22.48 27.48 8.24
C GLU A 77 -22.00 26.03 8.34
N VAL A 78 -22.67 25.09 7.67
CA VAL A 78 -22.25 23.67 7.67
C VAL A 78 -20.83 23.54 7.09
N LEU A 79 -20.56 24.16 5.95
CA LEU A 79 -19.24 24.15 5.32
C LEU A 79 -18.17 24.85 6.18
N PHE A 80 -18.56 25.83 6.98
CA PHE A 80 -17.64 26.46 7.94
C PHE A 80 -17.31 25.49 9.07
N ARG A 81 -18.31 24.84 9.67
CA ARG A 81 -18.11 23.87 10.77
C ARG A 81 -17.27 22.68 10.33
N GLU A 82 -17.55 22.12 9.15
CA GLU A 82 -16.72 21.06 8.56
C GLU A 82 -15.25 21.49 8.46
N ARG A 83 -15.01 22.66 7.86
CA ARG A 83 -13.64 23.21 7.76
C ARG A 83 -13.01 23.48 9.11
N ALA A 84 -13.76 23.97 10.09
CA ALA A 84 -13.25 24.26 11.43
C ALA A 84 -12.83 22.99 12.20
N LEU A 85 -13.39 21.84 11.84
CA LEU A 85 -13.04 20.53 12.39
C LEU A 85 -11.86 19.86 11.69
N ASP A 86 -11.50 20.32 10.47
CA ASP A 86 -10.38 19.77 9.71
C ASP A 86 -9.08 19.83 10.53
N PHE A 87 -8.25 18.79 10.37
CA PHE A 87 -7.02 18.64 11.16
C PHE A 87 -6.00 19.77 10.91
N ASP A 88 -6.09 20.46 9.77
CA ASP A 88 -5.20 21.53 9.34
C ASP A 88 -5.83 22.93 9.42
N TYR A 89 -7.05 23.06 9.96
CA TYR A 89 -7.78 24.33 10.01
C TYR A 89 -6.96 25.47 10.63
N SER A 90 -6.43 25.26 11.84
CA SER A 90 -5.60 26.27 12.52
C SER A 90 -4.38 26.66 11.69
N CYS A 91 -3.74 25.69 11.04
CA CYS A 91 -2.61 25.94 10.15
C CYS A 91 -3.02 26.80 8.94
N GLN A 92 -4.20 26.58 8.35
CA GLN A 92 -4.70 27.39 7.25
C GLN A 92 -5.02 28.83 7.69
N GLN A 93 -5.58 29.00 8.89
CA GLN A 93 -5.93 30.32 9.44
C GLN A 93 -4.71 31.16 9.77
N GLU A 94 -3.63 30.53 10.23
CA GLU A 94 -2.37 31.17 10.58
C GLU A 94 -1.39 31.24 9.39
N ALA A 95 -1.74 30.64 8.25
CA ALA A 95 -0.88 30.56 7.08
C ALA A 95 -0.46 31.94 6.59
N THR A 96 0.85 32.14 6.49
CA THR A 96 1.46 33.33 5.89
C THR A 96 1.13 33.40 4.38
N SER A 97 1.30 34.58 3.79
CA SER A 97 1.11 34.75 2.33
C SER A 97 2.02 33.84 1.49
N ARG A 98 3.18 33.44 2.00
CA ARG A 98 4.08 32.49 1.34
C ARG A 98 3.55 31.07 1.40
N GLU A 99 3.00 30.64 2.53
CA GLU A 99 2.39 29.32 2.68
C GLU A 99 1.13 29.20 1.82
N GLN A 100 0.30 30.24 1.78
CA GLN A 100 -0.87 30.29 0.89
C GLN A 100 -0.46 30.21 -0.60
N LEU A 101 0.60 30.91 -1.00
CA LEU A 101 1.14 30.80 -2.35
C LEU A 101 1.69 29.40 -2.65
N ALA A 102 2.39 28.79 -1.69
CA ALA A 102 2.90 27.42 -1.83
C ALA A 102 1.77 26.40 -1.97
N ASP A 103 0.71 26.49 -1.16
CA ASP A 103 -0.49 25.66 -1.27
C ASP A 103 -1.15 25.82 -2.65
N ALA A 104 -1.32 27.05 -3.13
CA ALA A 104 -1.89 27.31 -4.45
C ALA A 104 -1.05 26.68 -5.59
N ILE A 105 0.28 26.71 -5.47
CA ILE A 105 1.19 26.02 -6.41
C ILE A 105 0.99 24.51 -6.33
N ILE A 106 0.99 23.92 -5.13
CA ILE A 106 0.82 22.48 -4.92
C ILE A 106 -0.52 22.00 -5.51
N ARG A 107 -1.62 22.71 -5.27
CA ARG A 107 -2.94 22.38 -5.86
C ARG A 107 -2.91 22.42 -7.38
N ARG A 108 -2.21 23.40 -7.96
CA ARG A 108 -2.04 23.49 -9.42
C ARG A 108 -1.21 22.32 -9.95
N LEU A 109 -0.13 21.93 -9.27
CA LEU A 109 0.69 20.77 -9.65
C LEU A 109 -0.14 19.49 -9.63
N LYS A 110 -0.95 19.28 -8.58
CA LYS A 110 -1.88 18.15 -8.51
C LYS A 110 -2.82 18.08 -9.71
N ALA A 111 -3.49 19.20 -10.06
CA ALA A 111 -4.36 19.26 -11.23
C ALA A 111 -3.60 19.04 -12.56
N GLN A 112 -2.35 19.50 -12.64
CA GLN A 112 -1.49 19.26 -13.79
C GLN A 112 -1.07 17.80 -13.91
N ASP A 113 -0.75 17.13 -12.80
CA ASP A 113 -0.42 15.70 -12.77
C ASP A 113 -1.63 14.86 -13.17
N ASP A 114 -2.83 15.19 -12.66
CA ASP A 114 -4.09 14.56 -13.05
C ASP A 114 -4.33 14.66 -14.56
N ALA A 115 -4.15 15.85 -15.15
CA ALA A 115 -4.39 16.05 -16.58
C ALA A 115 -3.27 15.49 -17.47
N ASN A 116 -2.00 15.64 -17.09
CA ASN A 116 -0.86 15.42 -17.99
C ASN A 116 -0.12 14.11 -17.75
N VAL A 117 -0.19 13.55 -16.54
CA VAL A 117 0.45 12.27 -16.22
C VAL A 117 -0.60 11.18 -16.26
N TYR A 118 -1.65 11.28 -15.44
CA TYR A 118 -2.68 10.25 -15.35
C TYR A 118 -3.62 10.30 -16.56
N GLY A 119 -4.20 11.46 -16.88
CA GLY A 119 -5.16 11.61 -17.98
C GLY A 119 -4.60 11.31 -19.38
N LYS A 120 -3.28 11.40 -19.56
CA LYS A 120 -2.59 11.06 -20.83
C LYS A 120 -1.98 9.66 -20.85
N ALA A 121 -1.94 8.96 -19.72
CA ALA A 121 -1.40 7.61 -19.66
C ALA A 121 -2.36 6.62 -20.36
N PRO A 122 -1.84 5.59 -21.05
CA PRO A 122 -2.69 4.58 -21.68
C PRO A 122 -3.62 3.92 -20.66
N PRO A 123 -4.92 3.72 -21.00
CA PRO A 123 -5.84 3.04 -20.13
C PRO A 123 -5.41 1.57 -19.94
N ARG A 124 -5.77 1.00 -18.79
CA ARG A 124 -5.53 -0.41 -18.50
C ARG A 124 -6.67 -1.26 -19.04
N THR A 125 -6.34 -2.39 -19.65
CA THR A 125 -7.33 -3.34 -20.15
C THR A 125 -7.76 -4.28 -19.02
N GLY A 126 -9.03 -4.19 -18.63
CA GLY A 126 -9.68 -5.10 -17.69
C GLY A 126 -10.38 -6.26 -18.37
N TYR A 127 -11.23 -6.94 -17.61
CA TYR A 127 -11.98 -8.11 -18.08
C TYR A 127 -12.84 -7.79 -19.31
N GLY A 128 -12.80 -8.66 -20.32
CA GLY A 128 -13.59 -8.50 -21.55
C GLY A 128 -13.19 -7.29 -22.41
N GLY A 129 -11.99 -6.72 -22.22
CA GLY A 129 -11.50 -5.58 -23.00
C GLY A 129 -11.94 -4.21 -22.47
N GLN A 130 -12.49 -4.14 -21.26
CA GLN A 130 -12.83 -2.87 -20.61
C GLN A 130 -11.60 -1.97 -20.50
N LEU A 131 -11.74 -0.68 -20.82
CA LEU A 131 -10.64 0.28 -20.73
C LEU A 131 -10.84 1.16 -19.49
N HIS A 132 -9.90 1.05 -18.55
CA HIS A 132 -9.91 1.80 -17.31
C HIS A 132 -8.94 3.00 -17.41
N PRO A 133 -9.42 4.25 -17.36
CA PRO A 133 -8.55 5.41 -17.36
C PRO A 133 -7.66 5.42 -16.12
N ARG A 134 -6.47 6.02 -16.24
CA ARG A 134 -5.53 6.13 -15.11
C ARG A 134 -5.94 7.31 -14.23
N PHE A 135 -5.79 7.14 -12.91
CA PHE A 135 -6.03 8.17 -11.92
C PHE A 135 -5.15 7.93 -10.69
N ALA A 136 -4.90 8.96 -9.88
CA ALA A 136 -3.96 8.90 -8.77
C ALA A 136 -4.29 7.83 -7.72
N GLY A 137 -5.59 7.55 -7.52
CA GLY A 137 -6.09 6.56 -6.55
C GLY A 137 -6.14 5.11 -7.05
N ASP A 138 -5.60 4.79 -8.23
CA ASP A 138 -5.46 3.40 -8.69
C ASP A 138 -4.40 2.65 -7.86
N HIS A 139 -4.32 1.34 -8.03
CA HIS A 139 -3.38 0.47 -7.35
C HIS A 139 -1.91 0.94 -7.47
N PHE A 140 -1.17 0.90 -6.35
CA PHE A 140 0.20 1.42 -6.27
C PHE A 140 1.13 0.81 -7.31
N LEU A 141 1.17 -0.53 -7.45
CA LEU A 141 2.08 -1.18 -8.39
C LEU A 141 1.77 -0.82 -9.85
N SER A 142 0.48 -0.64 -10.17
CA SER A 142 0.05 -0.14 -11.47
C SER A 142 0.54 1.29 -11.69
N ASN A 143 0.48 2.15 -10.67
CA ASN A 143 0.78 3.58 -10.75
C ASN A 143 2.23 3.98 -10.45
N ARG A 144 3.08 3.08 -9.95
CA ARG A 144 4.43 3.41 -9.46
C ARG A 144 5.21 4.29 -10.45
N GLU A 145 5.27 3.87 -11.72
CA GLU A 145 5.98 4.60 -12.76
C GLU A 145 5.33 5.94 -13.13
N LEU A 146 4.01 6.09 -12.93
CA LEU A 146 3.32 7.35 -13.14
C LEU A 146 3.62 8.32 -11.99
N ILE A 147 3.58 7.83 -10.74
CA ILE A 147 3.90 8.60 -9.54
C ILE A 147 5.31 9.21 -9.66
N ASP A 148 6.30 8.42 -10.10
CA ASP A 148 7.69 8.87 -10.32
C ASP A 148 7.81 10.06 -11.31
N ARG A 149 6.83 10.22 -12.21
CA ARG A 149 6.80 11.30 -13.20
C ARG A 149 6.09 12.57 -12.70
N THR A 150 5.30 12.48 -11.63
CA THR A 150 4.50 13.61 -11.14
C THR A 150 5.36 14.71 -10.54
N GLU A 151 4.96 15.97 -10.76
CA GLU A 151 5.63 17.11 -10.12
C GLU A 151 5.31 17.17 -8.62
N LEU A 152 4.10 16.74 -8.23
CA LEU A 152 3.73 16.66 -6.83
C LEU A 152 4.64 15.72 -6.03
N PHE A 153 5.01 14.56 -6.58
CA PHE A 153 5.93 13.64 -5.91
C PHE A 153 7.33 14.24 -5.75
N LYS A 154 7.84 14.97 -6.75
CA LYS A 154 9.13 15.68 -6.67
C LYS A 154 9.14 16.75 -5.58
N VAL A 155 8.02 17.44 -5.38
CA VAL A 155 7.84 18.38 -4.26
C VAL A 155 7.83 17.61 -2.93
N ALA A 156 7.07 16.52 -2.85
CA ALA A 156 6.99 15.70 -1.65
C ALA A 156 8.35 15.14 -1.20
N GLN A 157 9.23 14.74 -2.13
CA GLN A 157 10.60 14.31 -1.84
C GLN A 157 11.46 15.40 -1.16
N ARG A 158 11.18 16.67 -1.44
CA ARG A 158 11.90 17.82 -0.85
C ARG A 158 11.26 18.36 0.42
N MET A 159 10.04 17.93 0.74
CA MET A 159 9.31 18.39 1.92
C MET A 159 9.97 17.87 3.19
N PRO A 160 10.18 18.71 4.23
CA PRO A 160 10.63 18.23 5.54
C PRO A 160 9.49 17.45 6.20
N LYS A 161 9.57 16.13 6.15
CA LYS A 161 8.50 15.23 6.62
C LYS A 161 8.51 15.01 8.13
N GLY A 162 9.51 15.53 8.83
CA GLY A 162 9.67 15.40 10.27
C GLY A 162 10.06 13.97 10.64
N SER A 163 9.08 13.14 11.00
CA SER A 163 9.30 11.88 11.71
C SER A 163 8.68 10.68 11.00
N HIS A 164 9.41 9.57 10.93
CA HIS A 164 8.88 8.28 10.47
C HIS A 164 8.63 7.35 11.67
N LEU A 165 7.38 7.32 12.15
CA LEU A 165 7.02 6.67 13.43
C LEU A 165 6.60 5.20 13.29
N HIS A 166 6.46 4.70 12.07
CA HIS A 166 6.06 3.32 11.80
C HIS A 166 6.91 2.66 10.71
N ILE A 167 8.03 2.04 11.10
CA ILE A 167 8.85 1.23 10.20
C ILE A 167 9.29 -0.09 10.81
N HIS A 168 9.33 -1.12 9.97
CA HIS A 168 9.91 -2.42 10.27
C HIS A 168 11.31 -2.48 9.69
N PHE A 169 12.32 -2.66 10.55
CA PHE A 169 13.73 -2.59 10.16
C PHE A 169 14.05 -3.42 8.91
N ASN A 170 13.47 -4.62 8.81
CA ASN A 170 13.80 -5.58 7.76
C ASN A 170 13.23 -5.23 6.35
N ALA A 171 12.46 -4.15 6.22
CA ALA A 171 11.74 -3.79 4.99
C ALA A 171 11.89 -2.31 4.63
N CYS A 172 12.95 -1.63 5.10
CA CYS A 172 13.12 -0.19 4.89
C CYS A 172 14.01 0.18 3.69
N LEU A 173 14.80 -0.75 3.17
CA LEU A 173 15.68 -0.55 2.01
C LEU A 173 15.31 -1.51 0.88
N GLN A 174 15.74 -1.14 -0.32
CA GLN A 174 15.58 -1.98 -1.49
C GLN A 174 16.32 -3.33 -1.31
N PRO A 175 15.79 -4.44 -1.87
CA PRO A 175 16.34 -5.77 -1.61
C PRO A 175 17.76 -5.99 -2.14
N ASP A 176 18.18 -5.21 -3.14
CA ASP A 176 19.51 -5.23 -3.74
C ASP A 176 20.61 -4.90 -2.73
N VAL A 177 20.33 -4.04 -1.74
CA VAL A 177 21.26 -3.70 -0.66
C VAL A 177 21.64 -4.94 0.14
N LEU A 178 20.65 -5.72 0.60
CA LEU A 178 20.88 -6.92 1.39
C LEU A 178 21.52 -8.04 0.57
N LEU A 179 21.04 -8.25 -0.66
CA LEU A 179 21.67 -9.21 -1.57
C LEU A 179 23.12 -8.80 -1.86
N GLY A 180 23.40 -7.51 -1.99
CA GLY A 180 24.74 -6.96 -2.17
C GLY A 180 25.66 -7.29 -0.99
N ILE A 181 25.20 -7.06 0.24
CA ILE A 181 25.92 -7.42 1.46
C ILE A 181 26.19 -8.94 1.49
N ALA A 182 25.16 -9.76 1.24
CA ALA A 182 25.22 -11.21 1.30
C ALA A 182 26.30 -11.81 0.38
N LYS A 183 26.54 -11.19 -0.78
CA LYS A 183 27.58 -11.61 -1.75
C LYS A 183 28.99 -11.50 -1.20
N GLY A 184 29.22 -10.56 -0.27
CA GLY A 184 30.52 -10.35 0.35
C GLY A 184 30.77 -11.23 1.57
N MET A 185 29.83 -12.11 1.94
CA MET A 185 29.91 -12.92 3.16
C MET A 185 30.38 -14.34 2.85
N ASP A 186 31.54 -14.72 3.38
CA ASP A 186 32.17 -16.03 3.12
C ASP A 186 31.32 -17.24 3.54
N ARG A 187 30.48 -17.07 4.56
CA ARG A 187 29.65 -18.12 5.17
C ARG A 187 28.16 -17.94 4.93
N MET A 188 27.77 -17.23 3.88
CA MET A 188 26.35 -17.16 3.49
C MET A 188 25.91 -18.44 2.78
N PHE A 189 24.82 -19.03 3.24
CA PHE A 189 24.16 -20.18 2.62
C PHE A 189 22.80 -19.80 2.06
N ILE A 190 22.41 -20.52 1.02
CA ILE A 190 21.12 -20.45 0.37
C ILE A 190 20.43 -21.81 0.44
N MET A 191 19.14 -21.81 0.71
CA MET A 191 18.28 -22.98 0.82
C MET A 191 17.01 -22.73 0.00
N SER A 192 16.40 -23.82 -0.46
CA SER A 192 15.12 -23.81 -1.17
C SER A 192 14.16 -24.81 -0.55
N ASN A 193 12.86 -24.57 -0.68
CA ASN A 193 11.85 -25.58 -0.38
C ASN A 193 11.61 -26.57 -1.53
N LEU A 194 12.23 -26.34 -2.69
CA LEU A 194 12.12 -27.17 -3.90
C LEU A 194 13.48 -27.35 -4.61
N PRO A 195 13.73 -28.48 -5.29
CA PRO A 195 14.88 -28.63 -6.18
C PRO A 195 14.80 -27.64 -7.35
N LEU A 196 15.87 -26.90 -7.60
CA LEU A 196 15.98 -25.90 -8.66
C LEU A 196 16.49 -26.55 -9.95
N VAL A 197 15.66 -27.40 -10.53
CA VAL A 197 15.95 -28.13 -11.77
C VAL A 197 15.30 -27.46 -12.99
N PRO A 198 15.93 -27.48 -14.17
CA PRO A 198 15.41 -26.82 -15.38
C PRO A 198 14.24 -27.58 -16.04
N ASP A 199 13.60 -28.52 -15.34
CA ASP A 199 12.48 -29.29 -15.86
C ASP A 199 11.18 -28.46 -15.88
N ASN A 200 10.18 -28.96 -16.59
CA ASN A 200 8.82 -28.38 -16.63
C ASN A 200 8.79 -26.86 -16.94
N GLY A 201 9.75 -26.36 -17.73
CA GLY A 201 9.81 -24.94 -18.08
C GLY A 201 10.29 -24.02 -16.95
N TYR A 202 11.07 -24.56 -16.00
CA TYR A 202 11.60 -23.90 -14.81
C TYR A 202 10.56 -23.65 -13.70
N GLU A 203 9.49 -24.44 -13.65
CA GLU A 203 8.39 -24.25 -12.71
C GLU A 203 8.86 -24.16 -11.24
N ASN A 204 9.85 -24.98 -10.84
CA ASN A 204 10.38 -24.93 -9.48
C ASN A 204 11.13 -23.63 -9.19
N PHE A 205 11.82 -23.05 -10.18
CA PHE A 205 12.43 -21.73 -10.02
C PHE A 205 11.38 -20.64 -9.80
N ASP A 206 10.16 -20.80 -10.33
CA ASP A 206 9.09 -19.82 -10.16
C ASP A 206 8.36 -20.03 -8.80
N ARG A 207 8.14 -21.28 -8.40
CA ARG A 207 7.38 -21.64 -7.19
C ARG A 207 8.18 -21.68 -5.89
N CYS A 208 9.51 -21.82 -5.97
CA CYS A 208 10.31 -21.99 -4.76
C CYS A 208 10.27 -20.77 -3.85
N GLU A 209 10.36 -21.04 -2.55
CA GLU A 209 10.76 -20.08 -1.54
C GLU A 209 12.25 -20.26 -1.26
N ILE A 210 12.96 -19.13 -1.21
CA ILE A 210 14.38 -19.07 -0.90
C ILE A 210 14.57 -18.58 0.51
N GLN A 211 15.55 -19.17 1.20
CA GLN A 211 15.99 -18.71 2.51
C GLN A 211 17.50 -18.55 2.49
N PHE A 212 17.96 -17.46 3.09
CA PHE A 212 19.37 -17.25 3.38
C PHE A 212 19.65 -17.55 4.84
N GLN A 213 20.87 -17.97 5.14
CA GLN A 213 21.31 -18.12 6.51
C GLN A 213 22.84 -18.19 6.55
N ILE A 214 23.48 -17.59 7.56
CA ILE A 214 24.82 -17.99 7.97
C ILE A 214 24.67 -18.97 9.13
N MET A 215 25.43 -20.04 9.04
CA MET A 215 25.31 -21.17 9.92
C MET A 215 26.67 -21.55 10.49
N ASN A 216 26.65 -21.98 11.74
CA ASN A 216 27.80 -22.65 12.34
C ASN A 216 28.05 -23.97 11.61
N PRO A 217 29.31 -24.43 11.48
CA PRO A 217 29.65 -25.66 10.77
C PRO A 217 28.83 -26.88 11.19
N GLU A 218 28.48 -26.97 12.48
CA GLU A 218 27.72 -28.10 13.05
C GLU A 218 26.26 -28.17 12.60
N ARG A 219 25.70 -27.07 12.09
CA ARG A 219 24.32 -27.02 11.61
C ARG A 219 24.22 -27.20 10.10
N GLU A 220 25.33 -27.14 9.38
CA GLU A 220 25.38 -27.29 7.92
C GLU A 220 24.78 -28.64 7.52
N CYS A 221 23.92 -28.62 6.50
CA CYS A 221 23.36 -29.83 5.90
C CYS A 221 23.61 -29.75 4.40
N PRO A 222 24.83 -30.02 3.93
CA PRO A 222 25.21 -29.77 2.53
C PRO A 222 24.27 -30.46 1.55
N GLY A 223 23.90 -29.75 0.50
CA GLY A 223 23.17 -30.30 -0.64
C GLY A 223 23.29 -29.40 -1.86
N ASP A 224 22.98 -29.97 -3.02
CA ASP A 224 23.02 -29.28 -4.29
C ASP A 224 21.61 -28.84 -4.69
N LEU A 225 21.32 -27.54 -4.61
CA LEU A 225 20.01 -27.00 -4.98
C LEU A 225 19.62 -27.35 -6.43
N PHE A 226 20.58 -27.60 -7.32
CA PHE A 226 20.35 -27.91 -8.72
C PHE A 226 20.19 -29.42 -9.00
N SER A 227 20.21 -30.26 -7.97
CA SER A 227 19.99 -31.71 -8.10
C SER A 227 18.51 -32.05 -7.97
N ALA A 228 18.02 -32.97 -8.83
CA ALA A 228 16.68 -33.54 -8.72
C ALA A 228 16.46 -34.32 -7.40
N THR A 229 17.53 -34.75 -6.74
CA THR A 229 17.47 -35.46 -5.45
C THR A 229 17.68 -34.52 -4.24
N TYR A 230 17.68 -33.20 -4.46
CA TYR A 230 17.78 -32.22 -3.39
C TYR A 230 16.62 -32.39 -2.39
N THR A 231 16.96 -32.40 -1.10
CA THR A 231 16.00 -32.43 -0.01
C THR A 231 15.80 -31.01 0.54
N PRO A 232 14.56 -30.52 0.68
CA PRO A 232 14.27 -29.19 1.20
C PRO A 232 14.99 -28.88 2.51
N GLY A 233 15.61 -27.70 2.59
CA GLY A 233 16.37 -27.25 3.76
C GLY A 233 17.85 -27.66 3.78
N GLN A 234 18.32 -28.46 2.81
CA GLN A 234 19.76 -28.61 2.60
C GLN A 234 20.39 -27.28 2.16
N THR A 235 21.62 -27.05 2.61
CA THR A 235 22.36 -25.80 2.48
C THR A 235 23.38 -25.86 1.36
N MET A 236 23.39 -24.86 0.50
CA MET A 236 24.44 -24.62 -0.49
C MET A 236 25.13 -23.29 -0.21
N ARG A 237 26.44 -23.19 -0.42
CA ARG A 237 27.13 -21.90 -0.30
C ARG A 237 26.59 -20.92 -1.33
N PHE A 238 26.30 -19.69 -0.91
CA PHE A 238 25.70 -18.70 -1.80
C PHE A 238 26.62 -18.37 -2.98
N GLN A 239 27.94 -18.29 -2.75
CA GLN A 239 28.91 -18.08 -3.83
C GLN A 239 28.86 -19.22 -4.86
N GLU A 240 28.84 -20.47 -4.40
CA GLU A 240 28.73 -21.65 -5.29
C GLU A 240 27.43 -21.63 -6.09
N PHE A 241 26.31 -21.29 -5.44
CA PHE A 241 25.03 -21.13 -6.10
C PHE A 241 25.11 -20.10 -7.24
N ARG A 242 25.70 -18.92 -6.99
CA ARG A 242 25.85 -17.85 -7.99
C ARG A 242 26.71 -18.29 -9.17
N ASP A 243 27.81 -18.99 -8.91
CA ASP A 243 28.75 -19.44 -9.94
C ASP A 243 28.12 -20.50 -10.86
N ARG A 244 27.22 -21.33 -10.32
CA ARG A 244 26.56 -22.42 -11.05
C ARG A 244 25.20 -22.05 -11.64
N PHE A 245 24.51 -21.04 -11.11
CA PHE A 245 23.12 -20.70 -11.46
C PHE A 245 22.87 -20.60 -12.97
N GLY A 246 23.73 -19.91 -13.70
CA GLY A 246 23.57 -19.70 -15.15
C GLY A 246 23.63 -20.98 -15.99
N GLN A 247 24.14 -22.09 -15.43
CA GLN A 247 24.14 -23.40 -16.08
C GLN A 247 22.75 -24.06 -16.03
N TYR A 248 21.93 -23.69 -15.04
CA TYR A 248 20.63 -24.29 -14.75
C TYR A 248 19.45 -23.34 -14.97
N TYR A 249 19.67 -22.04 -15.13
CA TYR A 249 18.62 -21.07 -15.40
C TYR A 249 19.15 -19.95 -16.32
N ASN A 250 18.58 -19.85 -17.52
CA ASN A 250 19.05 -18.93 -18.56
C ASN A 250 18.14 -17.71 -18.80
N LYS A 251 17.03 -17.59 -18.08
CA LYS A 251 16.08 -16.46 -18.25
C LYS A 251 16.53 -15.18 -17.52
N ALA A 252 17.41 -15.29 -16.52
CA ALA A 252 17.94 -14.16 -15.76
C ALA A 252 19.29 -14.50 -15.13
N THR A 253 20.00 -13.49 -14.63
CA THR A 253 21.14 -13.71 -13.73
C THR A 253 20.64 -14.15 -12.35
N ALA A 254 21.50 -14.80 -11.55
CA ALA A 254 21.15 -15.18 -10.17
C ALA A 254 20.67 -13.97 -9.36
N ASP A 255 21.36 -12.85 -9.50
CA ASP A 255 21.06 -11.61 -8.78
C ASP A 255 19.71 -11.01 -9.23
N GLY A 256 19.43 -11.01 -10.54
CA GLY A 256 18.15 -10.54 -11.08
C GLY A 256 16.98 -11.42 -10.66
N TRP A 257 17.17 -12.74 -10.66
CA TRP A 257 16.16 -13.69 -10.21
C TRP A 257 15.87 -13.59 -8.70
N LEU A 258 16.89 -13.44 -7.87
CA LEU A 258 16.73 -13.24 -6.43
C LEU A 258 16.07 -11.89 -6.10
N LEU A 259 16.39 -10.84 -6.85
CA LEU A 259 15.74 -9.54 -6.70
C LEU A 259 14.26 -9.64 -7.07
N ASP A 260 13.92 -10.27 -8.19
CA ASP A 260 12.54 -10.49 -8.63
C ASP A 260 11.71 -11.24 -7.57
N LYS A 261 12.29 -12.29 -6.97
CA LYS A 261 11.66 -13.04 -5.86
C LYS A 261 11.32 -12.18 -4.65
N LEU A 262 12.12 -11.15 -4.36
CA LEU A 262 11.92 -10.23 -3.24
C LEU A 262 10.97 -9.07 -3.56
N MET A 263 10.57 -8.90 -4.82
CA MET A 263 9.65 -7.85 -5.26
C MET A 263 8.24 -8.39 -5.47
N PHE A 264 7.24 -7.54 -5.20
CA PHE A 264 5.85 -7.85 -5.50
C PHE A 264 5.53 -7.53 -6.96
N HIS A 265 4.82 -8.45 -7.61
CA HIS A 265 4.30 -8.26 -8.96
C HIS A 265 2.84 -7.83 -8.93
N GLU A 266 2.43 -7.06 -9.94
CA GLU A 266 1.09 -6.49 -10.02
C GLU A 266 0.01 -7.58 -10.04
N GLU A 267 0.18 -8.62 -10.84
CA GLU A 267 -0.74 -9.77 -10.86
C GLU A 267 -0.75 -10.48 -9.50
N GLU A 268 0.39 -10.57 -8.81
CA GLU A 268 0.41 -11.21 -7.51
C GLU A 268 -0.40 -10.44 -6.48
N VAL A 269 -0.42 -9.10 -6.52
CA VAL A 269 -1.09 -8.29 -5.49
C VAL A 269 -2.53 -7.91 -5.87
N HIS A 270 -2.82 -7.80 -7.17
CA HIS A 270 -4.06 -7.21 -7.67
C HIS A 270 -4.89 -8.15 -8.58
N ASN A 271 -4.49 -9.41 -8.75
CA ASN A 271 -5.32 -10.38 -9.46
C ASN A 271 -6.71 -10.50 -8.80
N HIS A 272 -7.75 -10.70 -9.61
CA HIS A 272 -9.14 -10.78 -9.16
C HIS A 272 -9.44 -11.93 -8.18
N LEU A 273 -8.60 -12.97 -8.15
CA LEU A 273 -8.68 -14.07 -7.18
C LEU A 273 -7.86 -13.80 -5.90
N GLN A 274 -7.09 -12.70 -5.85
CA GLN A 274 -6.26 -12.38 -4.70
C GLN A 274 -7.12 -12.02 -3.48
N THR A 275 -6.66 -12.47 -2.32
CA THR A 275 -7.29 -12.21 -1.02
C THR A 275 -6.26 -11.62 -0.06
N ALA A 276 -6.73 -11.08 1.07
CA ALA A 276 -5.82 -10.65 2.13
C ALA A 276 -4.90 -11.81 2.58
N SER A 277 -5.44 -13.03 2.71
CA SER A 277 -4.65 -14.20 3.12
C SER A 277 -3.57 -14.58 2.11
N GLY A 278 -3.89 -14.56 0.81
CA GLY A 278 -2.90 -14.86 -0.23
C GLY A 278 -1.80 -13.78 -0.34
N ALA A 279 -2.15 -12.50 -0.16
CA ALA A 279 -1.18 -11.43 -0.06
C ALA A 279 -0.25 -11.61 1.16
N TRP A 280 -0.81 -11.99 2.32
CA TRP A 280 -0.05 -12.31 3.53
C TRP A 280 0.87 -13.51 3.36
N GLU A 281 0.44 -14.56 2.67
CA GLU A 281 1.27 -15.73 2.36
C GLU A 281 2.55 -15.32 1.60
N LYS A 282 2.38 -14.50 0.55
CA LYS A 282 3.48 -13.96 -0.26
C LYS A 282 4.40 -13.03 0.52
N PHE A 283 3.81 -12.11 1.28
CA PHE A 283 4.57 -11.20 2.16
C PHE A 283 5.42 -11.98 3.18
N ASN A 284 4.84 -13.01 3.80
CA ASN A 284 5.55 -13.84 4.77
C ASN A 284 6.68 -14.65 4.12
N GLY A 285 6.48 -15.19 2.92
CA GLY A 285 7.53 -15.88 2.15
C GLY A 285 8.74 -14.99 1.89
N ARG A 286 8.51 -13.77 1.37
CA ARG A 286 9.59 -12.80 1.13
C ARG A 286 10.26 -12.33 2.41
N THR A 287 9.49 -12.11 3.48
CA THR A 287 10.04 -11.73 4.78
C THR A 287 10.92 -12.82 5.38
N ARG A 288 10.59 -14.11 5.17
CA ARG A 288 11.46 -15.24 5.56
C ARG A 288 12.80 -15.19 4.80
N MET A 289 12.77 -14.93 3.50
CA MET A 289 13.98 -14.78 2.68
C MET A 289 14.87 -13.65 3.21
N MET A 290 14.29 -12.48 3.48
CA MET A 290 15.03 -11.32 4.00
C MET A 290 15.59 -11.53 5.40
N LYS A 291 14.86 -12.20 6.31
CA LYS A 291 15.29 -12.43 7.69
C LYS A 291 16.68 -13.07 7.79
N GLY A 292 16.97 -14.00 6.87
CA GLY A 292 18.27 -14.65 6.75
C GLY A 292 19.46 -13.74 6.53
N LEU A 293 19.23 -12.57 5.93
CA LEU A 293 20.26 -11.62 5.52
C LEU A 293 20.66 -10.64 6.62
N PHE A 294 19.86 -10.53 7.70
CA PHE A 294 20.02 -9.50 8.73
C PHE A 294 20.82 -9.92 9.96
N ASN A 295 21.03 -11.21 10.18
CA ASN A 295 21.39 -11.72 11.50
C ASN A 295 22.88 -11.61 11.85
N TYR A 296 23.63 -10.71 11.22
CA TYR A 296 25.08 -10.62 11.35
C TYR A 296 25.57 -9.18 11.50
N GLU A 297 26.62 -9.00 12.27
CA GLU A 297 27.13 -7.69 12.69
C GLU A 297 27.43 -6.77 11.50
N THR A 298 28.16 -7.26 10.48
CA THR A 298 28.48 -6.44 9.31
C THR A 298 27.22 -6.03 8.56
N ALA A 299 26.31 -6.97 8.30
CA ALA A 299 25.07 -6.69 7.58
C ALA A 299 24.19 -5.68 8.33
N TYR A 300 24.05 -5.87 9.64
CA TYR A 300 23.26 -4.98 10.49
C TYR A 300 23.82 -3.55 10.50
N LYS A 301 25.14 -3.39 10.64
CA LYS A 301 25.79 -2.07 10.63
C LYS A 301 25.64 -1.36 9.28
N VAL A 302 25.93 -2.07 8.18
CA VAL A 302 25.83 -1.50 6.82
C VAL A 302 24.39 -1.11 6.50
N TYR A 303 23.44 -2.00 6.78
CA TYR A 303 22.01 -1.73 6.54
C TYR A 303 21.50 -0.57 7.39
N THR A 304 21.81 -0.53 8.68
CA THR A 304 21.39 0.56 9.58
C THR A 304 21.93 1.90 9.08
N ARG A 305 23.21 1.95 8.69
CA ARG A 305 23.80 3.16 8.12
C ARG A 305 23.05 3.62 6.88
N ARG A 306 22.81 2.71 5.92
CA ARG A 306 22.15 3.05 4.66
C ARG A 306 20.69 3.46 4.86
N LEU A 307 20.01 2.88 5.84
CA LEU A 307 18.67 3.29 6.27
C LEU A 307 18.65 4.74 6.75
N LEU A 308 19.56 5.11 7.66
CA LEU A 308 19.65 6.48 8.17
C LEU A 308 20.00 7.48 7.06
N GLU A 309 20.88 7.11 6.14
CA GLU A 309 21.20 7.91 4.94
C GLU A 309 19.95 8.11 4.06
N ASN A 310 19.18 7.05 3.80
CA ASN A 310 17.94 7.13 3.01
C ASN A 310 16.87 8.01 3.65
N LEU A 311 16.69 7.94 4.97
CA LEU A 311 15.76 8.83 5.68
C LEU A 311 16.16 10.29 5.52
N LEU A 312 17.46 10.60 5.63
CA LEU A 312 17.97 11.95 5.45
C LEU A 312 17.84 12.43 4.00
N GLU A 313 18.13 11.57 3.02
CA GLU A 313 17.93 11.82 1.58
C GLU A 313 16.47 12.19 1.27
N ASP A 314 15.50 11.63 2.02
CA ASP A 314 14.07 11.93 1.90
C ASP A 314 13.55 13.00 2.90
N ASN A 315 14.44 13.79 3.50
CA ASN A 315 14.12 14.87 4.45
C ASN A 315 13.31 14.43 5.69
N ILE A 316 13.61 13.24 6.20
CA ILE A 316 13.10 12.72 7.47
C ILE A 316 14.23 12.85 8.51
N ILE A 317 13.95 13.52 9.62
CA ILE A 317 14.95 13.88 10.64
C ILE A 317 14.88 13.03 11.92
N TYR A 318 13.81 12.25 12.09
CA TYR A 318 13.62 11.34 13.21
C TYR A 318 12.88 10.07 12.79
N ALA A 319 13.18 8.92 13.41
CA ALA A 319 12.47 7.68 13.12
C ALA A 319 12.40 6.74 14.34
N GLU A 320 11.26 6.06 14.48
CA GLU A 320 11.05 4.99 15.46
C GLU A 320 11.11 3.64 14.77
N ILE A 321 12.31 3.05 14.79
CA ILE A 321 12.61 1.78 14.13
C ILE A 321 12.16 0.61 15.00
N ARG A 322 11.43 -0.35 14.41
CA ARG A 322 11.07 -1.62 15.06
C ARG A 322 12.03 -2.73 14.60
N PRO A 323 13.15 -2.97 15.31
CA PRO A 323 13.97 -4.15 15.07
C PRO A 323 13.27 -5.39 15.63
N ASN A 324 13.48 -6.53 14.98
CA ASN A 324 12.89 -7.79 15.41
C ASN A 324 13.94 -8.65 16.12
N PHE A 325 14.20 -8.39 17.41
CA PHE A 325 15.08 -9.24 18.21
C PHE A 325 14.24 -10.31 18.93
N MET A 326 14.18 -11.51 18.36
CA MET A 326 13.52 -12.68 18.96
C MET A 326 14.58 -13.67 19.47
N MET A 327 14.21 -14.64 20.30
CA MET A 327 15.14 -15.74 20.68
C MET A 327 15.70 -16.47 19.45
N SER A 328 14.92 -16.57 18.38
CA SER A 328 15.34 -17.12 17.08
C SER A 328 15.93 -16.10 16.11
N ASN A 329 16.11 -14.84 16.54
CA ASN A 329 16.59 -13.73 15.73
C ASN A 329 17.57 -12.86 16.54
N GLN A 330 18.73 -13.43 16.82
CA GLN A 330 19.85 -12.75 17.47
C GLN A 330 20.84 -12.24 16.43
N LEU A 331 21.57 -11.19 16.81
CA LEU A 331 22.71 -10.71 16.04
C LEU A 331 23.92 -11.58 16.37
N TRP A 332 24.46 -12.26 15.37
CA TRP A 332 25.68 -13.04 15.48
C TRP A 332 26.87 -12.18 15.05
N LYS A 333 28.05 -12.53 15.55
CA LYS A 333 29.29 -12.05 14.95
C LYS A 333 29.48 -12.74 13.60
N ASP A 334 30.32 -12.15 12.76
CA ASP A 334 30.53 -12.65 11.40
C ASP A 334 31.42 -13.92 11.33
N ASP A 335 31.92 -14.42 12.47
CA ASP A 335 32.85 -15.56 12.60
C ASP A 335 32.19 -16.94 12.81
#